data_AF-A0A7S4ESC1-F1
#
_entry.id   AF-A0A7S4ESC1-F1
#
_cell.length_a   1.000
_cell.length_b   1.000
_cell.length_c   1.000
_cell.angle_alpha   90.00
_cell.angle_beta   90.00
_cell.angle_gamma   90.00
#
_symmetry.space_group_name_H-M   'P 1'
#
loop_
_entity.id
_entity.type
_entity.pdbx_description
1 polymer ?
#
loop_
_entity_poly.entity_id
_entity_poly.type
_entity_poly.pdbx_seq_one_letter_code
_entity_poly.pdbx_strand_id
1 'polypeptide(L)'
;EPAGMLTDQAQVKSYIAKYNLEDELSNAVNLAIKQNSTDPYLVISEYMKSLSTTEMEEEEDDDVIIMEEENEIPQLKARGRHKAIMSPSVSIPTDWERVEYAKSDEDAAFLHEAMATNALMQKLAPSDRRARTSDARLTRIE
;
A
#
# COMPACT_ATOMS: atom_id res chain seq x y z
N GLU A 1 44.16 -25.40 21.05
CA GLU A 1 44.06 -24.49 19.89
C GLU A 1 42.73 -23.74 19.96
N PRO A 2 42.69 -22.46 19.57
CA PRO A 2 42.71 -21.38 20.57
C PRO A 2 41.33 -20.90 21.00
N ALA A 3 41.18 -20.74 22.32
CA ALA A 3 40.11 -19.98 22.95
C ALA A 3 40.22 -18.52 22.49
N GLY A 4 39.24 -18.09 21.69
CA GLY A 4 39.16 -16.75 21.12
C GLY A 4 39.19 -15.67 22.20
N MET A 5 40.00 -14.65 21.94
CA MET A 5 40.26 -13.52 22.82
C MET A 5 38.96 -12.86 23.29
N LEU A 6 38.74 -12.81 24.62
CA LEU A 6 37.80 -11.84 25.20
C LEU A 6 38.32 -10.44 24.84
N THR A 7 37.63 -9.74 23.95
CA THR A 7 37.87 -8.33 23.71
C THR A 7 37.69 -7.56 25.02
N ASP A 8 38.61 -6.64 25.32
CA ASP A 8 38.51 -5.81 26.51
C ASP A 8 37.21 -5.00 26.44
N GLN A 9 36.35 -5.13 27.46
CA GLN A 9 35.06 -4.46 27.52
C GLN A 9 35.21 -2.94 27.41
N ALA A 10 36.35 -2.38 27.81
CA ALA A 10 36.67 -0.97 27.60
C ALA A 10 36.90 -0.63 26.12
N GLN A 11 37.56 -1.52 25.36
CA GLN A 11 37.75 -1.35 23.92
C GLN A 11 36.41 -1.39 23.19
N VAL A 12 35.53 -2.33 23.52
CA VAL A 12 34.18 -2.42 22.94
C VAL A 12 33.40 -1.12 23.14
N LYS A 13 33.37 -0.58 24.37
CA LYS A 13 32.69 0.69 24.67
C LYS A 13 33.28 1.87 23.92
N SER A 14 34.61 1.95 23.82
CA SER A 14 35.27 3.01 23.06
C SER A 14 34.97 2.93 21.56
N TYR A 15 34.84 1.71 21.03
CA TYR A 15 34.51 1.47 19.63
C TYR A 15 33.06 1.86 19.33
N ILE A 16 32.12 1.48 20.21
CA ILE A 16 30.72 1.89 20.12
C ILE A 16 30.58 3.41 20.10
N ALA A 17 31.26 4.10 21.03
CA ALA A 17 31.23 5.56 21.12
C ALA A 17 31.91 6.23 19.92
N LYS A 18 32.97 5.64 19.36
CA LYS A 18 33.68 6.20 18.20
C LYS A 18 32.82 6.24 16.93
N TYR A 19 31.95 5.23 16.75
CA TYR A 19 31.12 5.09 15.55
C TYR A 19 29.63 5.31 15.83
N ASN A 20 29.26 5.81 17.02
CA ASN A 20 27.88 6.05 17.45
C ASN A 20 26.93 4.87 17.19
N LEU A 21 27.41 3.63 17.40
CA LEU A 21 26.66 2.42 17.03
C LEU A 21 25.34 2.28 17.80
N GLU A 22 25.28 2.77 19.04
CA GLU A 22 24.07 2.77 19.87
C GLU A 22 22.96 3.68 19.29
N ASP A 23 23.34 4.85 18.77
CA ASP A 23 22.39 5.79 18.17
C ASP A 23 21.82 5.24 16.86
N GLU A 24 22.68 4.66 16.01
CA GLU A 24 22.25 4.08 14.74
C GLU A 24 21.40 2.81 14.93
N LEU A 25 21.74 1.96 15.91
CA LEU A 25 20.89 0.82 16.27
C LEU A 25 19.52 1.28 16.78
N SER A 26 19.48 2.35 17.58
CA SER A 26 18.22 2.92 18.07
C SER A 26 17.37 3.47 16.91
N ASN A 27 17.99 4.09 15.90
CA ASN A 27 17.32 4.55 14.69
C ASN A 27 16.75 3.38 13.87
N ALA A 28 17.53 2.31 13.70
CA ALA A 28 17.13 1.10 12.98
C ALA A 28 15.92 0.42 13.65
N VAL A 29 15.94 0.30 14.98
CA VAL A 29 14.84 -0.25 15.77
C VAL A 29 13.59 0.63 15.67
N ASN A 30 13.75 1.96 15.73
CA ASN A 30 12.63 2.88 15.53
C ASN A 30 12.02 2.77 14.14
N LEU A 31 12.82 2.48 13.11
CA LEU A 31 12.33 2.23 11.76
C LEU A 31 11.51 0.93 11.70
N ALA A 32 12.01 -0.16 12.30
CA ALA A 32 11.28 -1.43 12.39
C ALA A 32 9.94 -1.28 13.13
N ILE A 33 9.91 -0.49 14.21
CA ILE A 33 8.67 -0.17 14.95
C ILE A 33 7.70 0.63 14.05
N LYS A 34 8.17 1.68 13.35
CA LYS A 34 7.32 2.49 12.47
C LYS A 34 6.71 1.69 11.32
N GLN A 35 7.43 0.69 10.83
CA GLN A 35 6.97 -0.18 9.74
C GLN A 35 6.05 -1.32 10.23
N ASN A 36 5.87 -1.48 11.56
CA ASN A 36 5.22 -2.65 12.15
C ASN A 36 5.74 -3.97 11.55
N SER A 37 7.06 -4.07 11.35
CA SER A 37 7.65 -5.23 10.68
C SER A 37 7.42 -6.50 11.50
N THR A 38 7.05 -7.58 10.81
CA THR A 38 6.98 -8.93 11.39
C THR A 38 8.37 -9.53 11.64
N ASP A 39 9.40 -8.99 10.98
CA ASP A 39 10.80 -9.32 11.22
C ASP A 39 11.62 -8.02 11.43
N PRO A 40 11.90 -7.64 12.68
CA PRO A 40 12.68 -6.45 12.98
C PRO A 40 14.17 -6.64 12.66
N TYR A 41 14.69 -7.87 12.67
CA TYR A 41 16.12 -8.13 12.44
C TYR A 41 16.50 -7.92 10.99
N LEU A 42 15.64 -8.33 10.05
CA LEU A 42 15.83 -8.07 8.62
C LEU A 42 15.93 -6.56 8.35
N VAL A 43 14.97 -5.78 8.87
CA VAL A 43 14.93 -4.31 8.69
C VAL A 43 16.17 -3.64 9.29
N ILE A 44 16.61 -4.08 10.48
CA ILE A 44 17.83 -3.55 11.10
C ILE A 44 19.07 -3.90 10.26
N SER A 45 19.15 -5.11 9.72
CA SER A 45 20.28 -5.54 8.89
C SER A 45 20.38 -4.77 7.58
N GLU A 46 19.24 -4.49 6.93
CA GLU A 46 19.18 -3.67 5.71
C GLU A 46 19.58 -2.23 5.99
N TYR A 47 19.11 -1.68 7.12
CA TYR A 47 19.51 -0.35 7.55
C TYR A 47 21.01 -0.26 7.83
N MET A 48 21.58 -1.24 8.52
CA MET A 48 23.03 -1.27 8.80
C MET A 48 23.85 -1.47 7.53
N LYS A 49 23.37 -2.29 6.57
CA LYS A 49 23.98 -2.41 5.24
C LYS A 49 23.99 -1.06 4.50
N SER A 50 22.94 -0.25 4.62
CA SER A 50 22.88 1.07 3.99
C SER A 50 23.88 2.08 4.56
N LEU A 51 24.33 1.87 5.80
CA LEU A 51 25.34 2.72 6.46
C LEU A 51 26.78 2.26 6.17
N SER A 52 26.98 1.01 5.73
CA SER A 52 28.30 0.53 5.34
C SER A 52 28.67 1.06 3.95
N THR A 53 29.79 1.78 3.84
CA THR A 53 30.34 2.30 2.58
C THR A 53 31.17 1.28 1.81
N THR A 54 31.30 0.06 2.35
CA THR A 54 31.90 -1.05 1.63
C THR A 54 30.87 -1.49 0.60
N GLU A 55 31.05 -1.09 -0.67
CA GLU A 55 30.57 -1.91 -1.78
C GLU A 55 31.17 -3.29 -1.53
N MET A 56 30.38 -4.22 -0.99
CA MET A 56 30.78 -5.62 -0.98
C MET A 56 30.90 -5.98 -2.45
N GLU A 57 32.12 -6.07 -2.96
CA GLU A 57 32.42 -6.85 -4.15
C GLU A 57 31.82 -8.23 -3.86
N GLU A 58 30.68 -8.52 -4.50
CA GLU A 58 30.04 -9.82 -4.47
C GLU A 58 30.98 -10.81 -5.17
N GLU A 59 31.93 -11.38 -4.43
CA GLU A 59 32.67 -12.56 -4.87
C GLU A 59 31.73 -13.78 -4.79
N GLU A 60 31.37 -14.19 -6.01
CA GLU A 60 30.69 -15.37 -6.56
C GLU A 60 30.58 -16.67 -5.73
N ASP A 61 29.50 -17.39 -6.07
CA ASP A 61 29.19 -18.82 -5.88
C ASP A 61 28.54 -19.29 -4.55
N ASP A 62 27.20 -19.34 -4.57
CA ASP A 62 26.45 -20.49 -4.04
C ASP A 62 25.09 -20.58 -4.75
N ASP A 63 24.96 -21.59 -5.62
CA ASP A 63 23.71 -22.22 -6.10
C ASP A 63 22.43 -21.37 -6.08
N VAL A 64 22.34 -20.38 -6.98
CA VAL A 64 21.03 -19.80 -7.32
C VAL A 64 20.30 -20.82 -8.18
N ILE A 65 19.46 -21.64 -7.54
CA ILE A 65 18.33 -22.27 -8.20
C ILE A 65 17.57 -21.14 -8.88
N ILE A 66 17.76 -20.97 -10.18
CA ILE A 66 16.92 -20.13 -11.02
C ILE A 66 15.57 -20.84 -11.08
N MET A 67 14.76 -20.70 -10.03
CA MET A 67 13.33 -20.86 -10.14
C MET A 67 12.89 -19.73 -11.07
N GLU A 68 12.70 -20.07 -12.35
CA GLU A 68 11.85 -19.32 -13.27
C GLU A 68 10.39 -19.36 -12.76
N GLU A 69 10.15 -18.81 -11.57
CA GLU A 69 8.87 -18.17 -11.33
C GLU A 69 9.01 -16.78 -11.92
N GLU A 70 8.40 -16.57 -13.08
CA GLU A 70 8.05 -15.25 -13.64
C GLU A 70 7.12 -14.52 -12.65
N ASN A 71 7.64 -14.21 -11.46
CA ASN A 71 7.07 -13.20 -10.60
C ASN A 71 7.42 -11.88 -11.29
N GLU A 72 6.55 -11.41 -12.17
CA GLU A 72 6.64 -10.08 -12.78
C GLU A 72 6.82 -9.05 -11.65
N ILE A 73 8.07 -8.68 -11.38
CA ILE A 73 8.41 -7.71 -10.34
C ILE A 73 7.70 -6.41 -10.73
N PRO A 74 6.81 -5.86 -9.89
CA PRO A 74 6.10 -4.63 -10.21
C PRO A 74 7.10 -3.52 -10.51
N GLN A 75 7.20 -3.11 -11.77
CA GLN A 75 8.16 -2.09 -12.18
C GLN A 75 7.79 -0.74 -11.57
N LEU A 76 8.77 -0.11 -10.91
CA LEU A 76 8.63 1.25 -10.38
C LEU A 76 8.42 2.22 -11.56
N LYS A 77 7.22 2.78 -11.67
CA LYS A 77 6.93 3.81 -12.68
C LYS A 77 7.79 5.05 -12.40
N ALA A 78 8.58 5.44 -13.39
CA ALA A 78 9.33 6.69 -13.35
C ALA A 78 8.39 7.87 -13.06
N ARG A 79 8.87 8.85 -12.28
CA ARG A 79 8.15 10.11 -12.01
C ARG A 79 7.93 10.86 -13.32
N GLY A 80 6.76 10.69 -13.91
CA GLY A 80 6.33 11.36 -15.14
C GLY A 80 5.23 12.38 -14.90
N ARG A 81 4.93 13.19 -15.93
CA ARG A 81 3.77 14.10 -15.90
C ARG A 81 2.49 13.27 -16.07
N HIS A 82 1.53 13.46 -15.16
CA HIS A 82 0.20 12.84 -15.28
C HIS A 82 -0.59 13.48 -16.43
N LYS A 83 -1.30 12.66 -17.21
CA LYS A 83 -2.24 13.14 -18.23
C LYS A 83 -3.56 13.52 -17.55
N ALA A 84 -4.11 14.68 -17.90
CA ALA A 84 -5.47 15.04 -17.52
C ALA A 84 -6.47 14.26 -18.37
N ILE A 85 -7.52 13.73 -17.74
CA ILE A 85 -8.63 13.02 -18.40
C ILE A 85 -9.85 13.93 -18.30
N MET A 86 -10.53 14.17 -19.43
CA MET A 86 -11.70 15.03 -19.51
C MET A 86 -12.90 14.25 -20.03
N SER A 87 -14.06 14.43 -19.40
CA SER A 87 -15.33 13.86 -19.83
C SER A 87 -15.97 14.67 -20.96
N PRO A 88 -16.79 14.07 -21.83
CA PRO A 88 -17.57 14.82 -22.82
C PRO A 88 -18.56 15.78 -22.13
N SER A 89 -18.77 16.95 -22.73
CA SER A 89 -19.79 17.89 -22.28
C SER A 89 -21.18 17.33 -22.58
N VAL A 90 -22.03 17.23 -21.55
CA VAL A 90 -23.42 16.74 -21.69
C VAL A 90 -24.38 17.92 -21.61
N SER A 91 -25.16 18.15 -22.67
CA SER A 91 -26.34 19.02 -22.65
C SER A 91 -27.57 18.15 -22.38
N ILE A 92 -28.22 18.33 -21.24
CA ILE A 92 -29.41 17.55 -20.86
C ILE A 92 -30.61 18.09 -21.66
N PRO A 93 -31.24 17.29 -22.55
CA PRO A 93 -32.46 17.69 -23.24
C PRO A 93 -33.60 17.92 -22.25
N THR A 94 -34.52 18.84 -22.57
CA THR A 94 -35.68 19.14 -21.72
C THR A 94 -36.62 17.94 -21.55
N ASP A 95 -36.67 17.07 -22.57
CA ASP A 95 -37.51 15.86 -22.57
C ASP A 95 -36.76 14.62 -22.04
N TRP A 96 -35.67 14.82 -21.28
CA TRP A 96 -34.93 13.70 -20.71
C TRP A 96 -35.71 13.08 -19.56
N GLU A 97 -36.25 11.89 -19.81
CA GLU A 97 -36.85 11.07 -18.78
C GLU A 97 -35.87 10.03 -18.26
N ARG A 98 -36.00 9.73 -16.97
CA ARG A 98 -35.21 8.71 -16.31
C ARG A 98 -35.61 7.34 -16.83
N VAL A 99 -34.61 6.52 -17.20
CA VAL A 99 -34.84 5.12 -17.53
C VAL A 99 -35.04 4.31 -16.25
N GLU A 100 -36.21 3.68 -16.14
CA GLU A 100 -36.56 2.80 -15.03
C GLU A 100 -36.44 1.33 -15.47
N TYR A 101 -35.73 0.55 -14.66
CA TYR A 101 -35.61 -0.89 -14.83
C TYR A 101 -36.26 -1.59 -13.64
N ALA A 102 -37.14 -2.55 -13.93
CA ALA A 102 -37.68 -3.41 -12.88
C ALA A 102 -36.55 -4.26 -12.32
N LYS A 103 -36.33 -4.17 -11.02
CA LYS A 103 -35.31 -4.96 -10.29
C LYS A 103 -36.01 -5.77 -9.21
N SER A 104 -35.44 -6.92 -8.86
CA SER A 104 -35.91 -7.68 -7.70
C SER A 104 -35.59 -6.93 -6.41
N ASP A 105 -36.34 -7.20 -5.34
CA ASP A 105 -36.13 -6.57 -4.03
C ASP A 105 -34.75 -6.93 -3.45
N GLU A 106 -34.28 -8.16 -3.73
CA GLU A 106 -32.96 -8.65 -3.32
C GLU A 106 -31.83 -7.87 -4.04
N ASP A 107 -31.96 -7.68 -5.35
CA ASP A 107 -30.99 -6.92 -6.14
C ASP A 107 -30.97 -5.44 -5.74
N ALA A 108 -32.13 -4.87 -5.42
CA ALA A 108 -32.25 -3.48 -4.99
C ALA A 108 -31.58 -3.25 -3.63
N ALA A 109 -31.73 -4.19 -2.69
CA ALA A 109 -31.06 -4.16 -1.39
C ALA A 109 -29.54 -4.26 -1.54
N PHE A 110 -29.06 -5.21 -2.35
CA PHE A 110 -27.64 -5.37 -2.66
C PHE A 110 -27.04 -4.10 -3.29
N LEU A 111 -27.72 -3.53 -4.28
CA LEU A 111 -27.28 -2.28 -4.94
C LEU A 111 -27.22 -1.11 -3.96
N HIS A 112 -28.17 -1.01 -3.03
CA HIS A 112 -28.17 0.05 -2.04
C HIS A 112 -26.97 -0.05 -1.08
N GLU A 113 -26.63 -1.26 -0.65
CA GLU A 113 -25.44 -1.53 0.17
C GLU A 113 -24.14 -1.24 -0.60
N ALA A 114 -24.02 -1.73 -1.83
CA ALA A 114 -22.87 -1.47 -2.69
C ALA A 114 -22.69 0.04 -3.01
N MET A 115 -23.78 0.80 -3.11
CA MET A 115 -23.72 2.26 -3.27
C MET A 115 -23.25 2.99 -2.01
N ALA A 116 -23.44 2.40 -0.82
CA ALA A 116 -22.98 3.02 0.42
C ALA A 116 -21.44 2.98 0.56
N THR A 117 -20.74 2.08 -0.12
CA THR A 117 -19.27 1.99 -0.09
C THR A 117 -18.59 2.80 -1.21
N ASN A 118 -19.34 3.17 -2.26
CA ASN A 118 -18.79 3.90 -3.40
C ASN A 118 -18.68 5.42 -3.14
N ALA A 119 -17.47 5.97 -3.29
CA ALA A 119 -17.17 7.38 -3.02
C ALA A 119 -18.03 8.38 -3.82
N LEU A 120 -18.47 8.03 -5.03
CA LEU A 120 -19.32 8.89 -5.88
C LEU A 120 -20.79 8.85 -5.43
N MET A 121 -21.25 7.75 -4.84
CA MET A 121 -22.65 7.54 -4.47
C MET A 121 -22.95 7.95 -3.03
N GLN A 122 -21.94 7.89 -2.14
CA GLN A 122 -22.05 8.30 -0.74
C GLN A 122 -22.51 9.75 -0.55
N LYS A 123 -22.03 10.64 -1.42
CA LYS A 123 -22.34 12.09 -1.36
C LYS A 123 -23.63 12.47 -2.08
N LEU A 124 -24.26 11.51 -2.75
CA LEU A 124 -25.49 11.73 -3.48
C LEU A 124 -26.67 11.81 -2.49
N ALA A 125 -27.62 12.70 -2.75
CA ALA A 125 -28.83 12.82 -1.95
C ALA A 125 -29.60 11.47 -1.92
N PRO A 126 -30.28 11.12 -0.82
CA PRO A 126 -31.04 9.87 -0.74
C PRO A 126 -32.09 9.73 -1.86
N SER A 127 -32.70 10.85 -2.30
CA SER A 127 -33.62 10.89 -3.45
C SER A 127 -32.95 10.46 -4.75
N ASP A 128 -31.75 10.98 -5.02
CA ASP A 128 -30.99 10.74 -6.24
C ASP A 128 -30.37 9.34 -6.24
N ARG A 129 -30.04 8.82 -5.06
CA ARG A 129 -29.57 7.45 -4.87
C ARG A 129 -30.69 6.46 -5.16
N ARG A 130 -31.89 6.71 -4.61
CA ARG A 130 -33.10 5.98 -5.01
C ARG A 130 -33.38 6.17 -6.50
N ALA A 131 -33.13 7.36 -7.06
CA ALA A 131 -33.25 7.58 -8.49
C ALA A 131 -32.20 6.84 -9.35
N ARG A 132 -31.24 6.14 -8.76
CA ARG A 132 -30.31 5.27 -9.49
C ARG A 132 -30.58 3.79 -9.22
N THR A 133 -31.17 3.49 -8.07
CA THR A 133 -31.51 2.10 -7.68
C THR A 133 -32.94 1.70 -8.00
N SER A 134 -33.89 2.64 -8.04
CA SER A 134 -35.30 2.30 -7.86
C SER A 134 -35.89 1.55 -9.04
N ASP A 135 -36.53 0.46 -8.65
CA ASP A 135 -37.69 -0.16 -9.26
C ASP A 135 -38.90 0.79 -9.21
N ALA A 136 -39.77 0.73 -10.22
CA ALA A 136 -40.93 1.62 -10.42
C ALA A 136 -42.02 1.47 -9.33
N ARG A 137 -41.89 0.48 -8.42
CA ARG A 137 -42.92 0.13 -7.43
C ARG A 137 -42.82 0.90 -6.11
N LEU A 138 -41.68 1.51 -5.80
CA LEU A 138 -41.44 2.19 -4.51
C LEU A 138 -41.80 3.68 -4.50
N THR A 139 -42.30 4.23 -5.60
CA THR A 139 -42.74 5.63 -5.69
C THR A 139 -44.18 5.86 -5.19
N ARG A 140 -44.87 4.82 -4.72
CA ARG A 140 -46.25 4.90 -4.22
C ARG A 140 -46.34 4.46 -2.76
N ILE A 141 -45.87 5.33 -1.85
CA ILE A 141 -46.30 5.30 -0.45
C ILE A 141 -46.75 6.72 -0.13
N GLU A 142 -48.07 6.85 0.06
CA GLU A 142 -48.79 8.03 0.54
C GLU A 142 -48.46 8.36 2.00
#